data_AF-A0A8J8PIW9-F1
#
_entry.id   AF-A0A8J8PIW9-F1
#
_cell.length_a   1.000
_cell.length_b   1.000
_cell.length_c   1.000
_cell.angle_alpha   90.00
_cell.angle_beta   90.00
_cell.angle_gamma   90.00
#
_symmetry.space_group_name_H-M   'P 1'
#
loop_
_entity.id
_entity.type
_entity.pdbx_description
1 polymer ?
#
loop_
_entity_poly.entity_id
_entity_poly.type
_entity_poly.pdbx_seq_one_letter_code
_entity_poly.pdbx_strand_id
1 'polypeptide(L)'
;MEPGRRINFTRYNYPKSSSGKAILLRELIRGNVISEVNIVDSERILVMTLKKNGIKLIVELLPKGLLVITDNENKILFSTEYKEFRDRKIFLGEQYITPPKPQISDEEMEKLLKKGNLTKLLGISQEVLIYLDVKEVNKNNLEDIKEKIRKLE
;
A
#
# COMPACT_ATOMS: atom_id res chain seq x y z
N MET A 1 2.27 13.81 -1.02
CA MET A 1 2.36 12.34 -1.01
C MET A 1 3.69 11.96 -1.60
N GLU A 2 4.37 11.00 -1.01
CA GLU A 2 5.63 10.46 -1.51
C GLU A 2 5.45 8.94 -1.64
N PRO A 3 5.09 8.43 -2.84
CA PRO A 3 5.00 7.00 -3.08
C PRO A 3 6.26 6.28 -2.61
N GLY A 4 6.06 5.10 -2.02
CA GLY A 4 7.09 4.31 -1.38
C GLY A 4 7.61 4.83 -0.04
N ARG A 5 7.07 5.94 0.49
CA ARG A 5 7.46 6.48 1.81
C ARG A 5 6.28 6.86 2.69
N ARG A 6 5.46 7.84 2.28
CA ARG A 6 4.42 8.40 3.14
C ARG A 6 3.25 9.04 2.40
N ILE A 7 2.11 9.04 3.08
CA ILE A 7 0.95 9.89 2.81
C ILE A 7 0.66 10.72 4.07
N ASN A 8 0.43 12.01 3.92
CA ASN A 8 0.10 12.89 5.03
C ASN A 8 -0.65 14.12 4.53
N PHE A 9 -1.50 14.70 5.38
CA PHE A 9 -1.98 16.06 5.20
C PHE A 9 -0.85 17.04 5.48
N THR A 10 -0.85 18.16 4.76
CA THR A 10 0.17 19.19 4.91
C THR A 10 -0.43 20.57 4.66
N ARG A 11 0.07 21.56 5.40
CA ARG A 11 -0.22 22.99 5.17
C ARG A 11 0.75 23.63 4.18
N TYR A 12 1.81 22.91 3.81
CA TYR A 12 2.79 23.39 2.85
C TYR A 12 2.18 23.45 1.45
N ASN A 13 2.25 24.61 0.82
CA ASN A 13 1.75 24.80 -0.54
C ASN A 13 2.87 24.52 -1.55
N TYR A 14 2.82 23.36 -2.20
CA TYR A 14 3.80 23.01 -3.23
C TYR A 14 3.57 23.84 -4.51
N PRO A 15 4.64 24.27 -5.19
CA PRO A 15 4.51 24.93 -6.48
C PRO A 15 3.82 23.99 -7.48
N LYS A 16 2.95 24.54 -8.32
CA LYS A 16 2.25 23.75 -9.34
C LYS A 16 3.27 23.24 -10.37
N SER A 17 3.33 21.94 -10.56
CA SER A 17 4.13 21.33 -11.62
C SER A 17 3.37 21.34 -12.95
N SER A 18 4.05 21.77 -14.01
CA SER A 18 3.62 21.72 -15.41
C SER A 18 4.13 20.48 -16.14
N SER A 19 4.70 19.49 -15.44
CA SER A 19 5.16 18.26 -16.09
C SER A 19 4.00 17.50 -16.72
N GLY A 20 4.25 16.80 -17.84
CA GLY A 20 3.21 16.01 -18.53
C GLY A 20 2.52 15.00 -17.61
N LYS A 21 3.28 14.35 -16.72
CA LYS A 21 2.74 13.44 -15.70
C LYS A 21 1.78 14.16 -14.73
N ALA A 22 2.12 15.38 -14.29
CA ALA A 22 1.25 16.15 -13.40
C ALA A 22 -0.02 16.65 -14.10
N ILE A 23 0.06 16.95 -15.41
CA ILE A 23 -1.10 17.31 -16.23
C ILE A 23 -2.04 16.12 -16.36
N LEU A 24 -1.53 14.97 -16.81
CA LEU A 24 -2.31 13.74 -16.97
C LEU A 24 -2.96 13.29 -15.66
N LEU A 25 -2.20 13.32 -14.55
CA LEU A 25 -2.73 13.03 -13.22
C LEU A 25 -3.92 13.94 -12.89
N ARG A 26 -3.81 15.25 -13.16
CA ARG A 26 -4.88 16.22 -12.93
C ARG A 26 -6.10 15.94 -13.80
N GLU A 27 -5.93 15.56 -15.06
CA GLU A 27 -7.04 15.21 -15.95
C GLU A 27 -7.84 14.01 -15.44
N LEU A 28 -7.14 13.00 -14.90
CA LEU A 28 -7.79 11.80 -14.37
C LEU A 28 -8.57 12.05 -13.07
N ILE A 29 -8.05 12.89 -12.16
CA ILE A 29 -8.58 12.96 -10.79
C ILE A 29 -9.36 14.24 -10.47
N ARG A 30 -9.15 15.34 -11.21
CA ARG A 30 -9.73 16.65 -10.86
C ARG A 30 -11.26 16.63 -10.91
N GLY A 31 -11.89 17.22 -9.89
CA GLY A 31 -13.34 17.32 -9.80
C GLY A 31 -14.05 16.02 -9.40
N ASN A 32 -13.28 14.95 -9.10
CA ASN A 32 -13.83 13.73 -8.52
C ASN A 32 -13.90 13.82 -7.00
N VAL A 33 -14.74 12.96 -6.43
CA VAL A 33 -14.89 12.77 -4.98
C VAL A 33 -14.41 11.36 -4.63
N ILE A 34 -13.60 11.23 -3.59
CA ILE A 34 -13.23 9.93 -3.03
C ILE A 34 -14.46 9.34 -2.34
N SER A 35 -14.91 8.17 -2.77
CA SER A 35 -16.05 7.45 -2.18
C SER A 35 -15.64 6.42 -1.15
N GLU A 36 -14.40 5.94 -1.23
CA GLU A 36 -13.91 4.82 -0.41
C GLU A 36 -12.39 4.92 -0.25
N VAL A 37 -11.90 4.47 0.90
CA VAL A 37 -10.47 4.39 1.21
C VAL A 37 -10.21 3.08 1.94
N ASN A 38 -9.36 2.22 1.38
CA ASN A 38 -9.05 0.90 1.93
C ASN A 38 -7.55 0.64 1.94
N ILE A 39 -7.13 -0.23 2.85
CA ILE A 39 -5.78 -0.81 2.87
C ILE A 39 -5.89 -2.26 2.38
N VAL A 40 -4.98 -2.66 1.49
CA VAL A 40 -4.99 -4.01 0.91
C VAL A 40 -4.26 -4.98 1.84
N ASP A 41 -4.95 -6.01 2.34
CA ASP A 41 -4.38 -7.16 3.05
C ASP A 41 -3.45 -6.81 4.22
N SER A 42 -3.74 -5.71 4.94
CA SER A 42 -2.88 -5.15 6.00
C SER A 42 -1.44 -4.84 5.56
N GLU A 43 -1.22 -4.72 4.25
CA GLU A 43 0.03 -4.26 3.66
C GLU A 43 0.00 -2.75 3.48
N ARG A 44 1.17 -2.15 3.27
CA ARG A 44 1.31 -0.69 3.08
C ARG A 44 0.91 -0.26 1.67
N ILE A 45 -0.31 -0.59 1.25
CA ILE A 45 -0.90 -0.29 -0.06
C ILE A 45 -2.27 0.33 0.17
N LEU A 46 -2.38 1.63 -0.10
CA LEU A 46 -3.62 2.38 0.05
C LEU A 46 -4.37 2.44 -1.28
N VAL A 47 -5.66 2.13 -1.28
CA VAL A 47 -6.55 2.26 -2.44
C VAL A 47 -7.64 3.27 -2.12
N MET A 48 -7.75 4.30 -2.94
CA MET A 48 -8.83 5.29 -2.87
C MET A 48 -9.69 5.19 -4.12
N THR A 49 -10.98 4.92 -3.97
CA THR A 49 -11.92 4.81 -5.09
C THR A 49 -12.58 6.16 -5.35
N LEU A 50 -12.62 6.58 -6.62
CA LEU A 50 -13.30 7.80 -7.06
C LEU A 50 -14.74 7.51 -7.51
N LYS A 51 -15.69 8.29 -6.96
CA LYS A 51 -17.13 8.07 -7.11
C LYS A 51 -17.64 8.07 -8.55
N LYS A 52 -17.10 8.94 -9.41
CA LYS A 52 -17.69 9.25 -10.73
C LYS A 52 -17.57 8.08 -11.72
N ASN A 53 -16.40 7.43 -11.74
CA ASN A 53 -16.01 6.48 -12.79
C ASN A 53 -15.49 5.15 -12.23
N GLY A 54 -15.49 4.95 -10.90
CA GLY A 54 -14.87 3.77 -10.27
C GLY A 54 -13.35 3.70 -10.43
N ILE A 55 -12.72 4.80 -10.89
CA ILE A 55 -11.27 4.94 -11.00
C ILE A 55 -10.64 4.75 -9.62
N LYS A 56 -9.53 4.01 -9.55
CA LYS A 56 -8.82 3.77 -8.30
C LYS A 56 -7.49 4.49 -8.31
N LEU A 57 -7.16 5.17 -7.20
CA LEU A 57 -5.83 5.67 -6.90
C LEU A 57 -5.17 4.69 -5.93
N ILE A 58 -4.10 4.06 -6.38
CA ILE A 58 -3.39 3.03 -5.65
C ILE A 58 -2.01 3.58 -5.29
N VAL A 59 -1.69 3.61 -4.00
CA VAL A 59 -0.46 4.18 -3.47
C VAL A 59 0.28 3.10 -2.71
N GLU A 60 1.37 2.63 -3.29
CA GLU A 60 2.24 1.66 -2.65
C GLU A 60 3.23 2.42 -1.76
N LEU A 61 3.13 2.24 -0.45
CA LEU A 61 4.02 2.80 0.57
C LEU A 61 5.09 1.77 0.99
N LEU A 62 5.54 0.98 0.01
CA LEU A 62 6.62 -0.02 0.11
C LEU A 62 7.89 0.50 -0.58
N PRO A 63 9.09 -0.01 -0.28
CA PRO A 63 10.28 0.37 -1.03
C PRO A 63 10.08 0.24 -2.54
N LYS A 64 10.40 1.29 -3.30
CA LYS A 64 10.15 1.41 -4.75
C LYS A 64 8.67 1.42 -5.18
N GLY A 65 7.77 1.63 -4.21
CA GLY A 65 6.34 1.73 -4.42
C GLY A 65 5.95 2.91 -5.30
N LEU A 66 4.86 2.74 -6.03
CA LEU A 66 4.37 3.67 -7.05
C LEU A 66 3.01 4.24 -6.66
N LEU A 67 2.69 5.41 -7.21
CA LEU A 67 1.30 5.83 -7.36
C LEU A 67 0.84 5.35 -8.72
N VAL A 68 -0.22 4.54 -8.73
CA VAL A 68 -0.87 3.99 -9.91
C VAL A 68 -2.32 4.45 -9.93
N ILE A 69 -2.85 4.77 -11.10
CA ILE A 69 -4.28 5.01 -11.30
C ILE A 69 -4.78 3.96 -12.26
N THR A 70 -5.91 3.33 -11.92
CA THR A 70 -6.57 2.36 -12.78
C THR A 70 -7.98 2.81 -13.14
N ASP A 71 -8.50 2.28 -14.24
CA ASP A 71 -9.93 2.31 -14.52
C ASP A 71 -10.70 1.33 -13.59
N ASN A 72 -12.01 1.21 -13.81
CA ASN A 72 -12.89 0.31 -13.10
C ASN A 72 -12.64 -1.17 -13.43
N GLU A 73 -12.02 -1.47 -14.57
CA GLU A 73 -11.56 -2.81 -14.97
C GLU A 73 -10.15 -3.13 -14.46
N ASN A 74 -9.58 -2.26 -13.62
CA ASN A 74 -8.26 -2.41 -13.01
C ASN A 74 -7.09 -2.32 -14.02
N LYS A 75 -7.31 -1.74 -15.21
CA LYS A 75 -6.25 -1.42 -16.17
C LYS A 75 -5.59 -0.09 -15.84
N ILE A 76 -4.28 -0.03 -15.99
CA ILE A 76 -3.47 1.12 -15.62
C ILE A 76 -3.69 2.28 -16.59
N LEU A 77 -4.15 3.41 -16.07
CA LEU A 77 -4.31 4.69 -16.78
C LEU A 77 -3.11 5.62 -16.55
N PHE A 78 -2.42 5.46 -15.42
CA PHE A 78 -1.27 6.27 -15.06
C PHE A 78 -0.39 5.57 -14.02
N SER A 79 0.91 5.82 -14.08
CA SER A 79 1.82 5.51 -12.97
C SER A 79 2.89 6.61 -12.83
N THR A 80 3.39 6.82 -11.60
CA THR A 80 4.55 7.69 -11.36
C THR A 80 5.80 7.18 -12.08
N GLU A 81 5.93 5.86 -12.26
CA GLU A 81 6.98 5.24 -13.07
C GLU A 81 6.43 4.06 -13.87
N TYR A 82 6.89 3.90 -15.11
CA TYR A 82 6.57 2.74 -15.94
C TYR A 82 7.79 1.84 -15.99
N LYS A 83 7.64 0.61 -15.52
CA LYS A 83 8.73 -0.36 -15.46
C LYS A 83 8.21 -1.78 -15.34
N GLU A 84 9.04 -2.71 -15.76
CA GLU A 84 8.87 -4.13 -15.53
C GLU A 84 9.55 -4.53 -14.23
N PHE A 85 8.80 -5.19 -13.36
CA PHE A 85 9.32 -5.88 -12.19
C PHE A 85 9.46 -7.37 -12.52
N ARG A 86 10.12 -8.13 -11.65
CA ARG A 86 10.26 -9.58 -11.82
C ARG A 86 8.90 -10.29 -11.95
N ASP A 87 7.92 -9.84 -11.18
CA ASP A 87 6.65 -10.56 -11.00
C ASP A 87 5.44 -9.82 -11.62
N ARG A 88 5.62 -8.60 -12.15
CA ARG A 88 4.53 -7.77 -12.71
C ARG A 88 5.04 -6.67 -13.62
N LYS A 89 4.13 -6.14 -14.45
CA LYS A 89 4.39 -5.02 -15.36
C LYS A 89 3.55 -3.81 -14.97
N ILE A 90 4.15 -2.63 -14.98
CA ILE A 90 3.46 -1.36 -14.75
C ILE A 90 3.58 -0.52 -16.02
N PHE A 91 2.65 -0.71 -16.94
CA PHE A 91 2.52 0.04 -18.21
C PHE A 91 1.05 0.38 -18.47
N LEU A 92 0.80 1.37 -19.32
CA LEU A 92 -0.56 1.78 -19.68
C LEU A 92 -1.34 0.63 -20.32
N GLY A 93 -2.61 0.47 -19.94
CA GLY A 93 -3.51 -0.56 -20.45
C GLY A 93 -3.32 -1.95 -19.82
N GLU A 94 -2.19 -2.20 -19.16
CA GLU A 94 -1.93 -3.45 -18.44
C GLU A 94 -2.82 -3.56 -17.20
N GLN A 95 -3.15 -4.79 -16.82
CA GLN A 95 -3.84 -5.06 -15.55
C GLN A 95 -2.91 -4.75 -14.37
N TYR A 96 -3.40 -3.95 -13.43
CA TYR A 96 -2.66 -3.70 -12.19
C TYR A 96 -2.66 -4.94 -11.31
N ILE A 97 -1.46 -5.41 -10.97
CA ILE A 97 -1.25 -6.49 -10.01
C ILE A 97 -0.53 -5.89 -8.82
N THR A 98 -1.03 -6.12 -7.61
CA THR A 98 -0.39 -5.67 -6.37
C THR A 98 1.03 -6.23 -6.26
N PRO A 99 1.96 -5.55 -5.55
CA PRO A 99 3.26 -6.12 -5.24
C PRO A 99 3.10 -7.52 -4.64
N PRO A 100 4.00 -8.48 -4.95
CA PRO A 100 3.92 -9.81 -4.36
C PRO A 100 3.97 -9.70 -2.84
N LYS A 101 3.05 -10.39 -2.17
CA LYS A 101 3.13 -10.55 -0.71
C LYS A 101 4.43 -11.29 -0.39
N PRO A 102 5.16 -10.88 0.67
CA PRO A 102 6.26 -11.69 1.16
C PRO A 102 5.69 -13.05 1.58
N GLN A 103 5.98 -14.10 0.81
CA GLN A 103 5.68 -15.46 1.25
C GLN A 103 6.74 -15.81 2.30
N ILE A 104 6.33 -15.85 3.56
CA ILE A 104 7.20 -16.27 4.65
C ILE A 104 6.96 -17.77 4.81
N SER A 105 7.96 -18.59 4.55
CA SER A 105 7.85 -20.05 4.79
C SER A 105 7.71 -20.33 6.29
N ASP A 106 7.20 -21.50 6.68
CA ASP A 106 7.12 -21.88 8.09
C ASP A 106 8.48 -21.82 8.80
N GLU A 107 9.55 -22.21 8.09
CA GLU A 107 10.92 -22.13 8.59
C GLU A 107 11.40 -20.68 8.75
N GLU A 108 11.06 -19.81 7.80
CA GLU A 108 11.38 -18.38 7.90
C GLU A 108 10.57 -17.69 8.98
N MET A 109 9.30 -18.07 9.16
CA MET A 109 8.48 -17.60 10.27
C MET A 109 9.15 -17.96 11.60
N GLU A 110 9.54 -19.22 11.80
CA GLU A 110 10.24 -19.64 13.03
C GLU A 110 11.56 -18.89 13.24
N LYS A 111 12.32 -18.63 12.17
CA LYS A 111 13.54 -17.81 12.25
C LYS A 111 13.23 -16.36 12.63
N LEU A 112 12.17 -15.76 12.07
CA LEU A 112 11.77 -14.39 12.37
C LEU A 112 11.24 -14.24 13.79
N LEU A 113 10.48 -15.23 14.28
CA LEU A 113 10.03 -15.31 15.67
C LEU A 113 11.21 -15.42 16.64
N LYS A 114 12.18 -16.31 16.36
CA LYS A 114 13.41 -16.44 17.17
C LYS A 114 14.25 -15.17 17.18
N LYS A 115 14.24 -14.41 16.08
CA LYS A 115 14.97 -13.13 15.95
C LYS A 115 14.19 -11.92 16.48
N GLY A 116 12.93 -12.09 16.90
CA GLY A 116 12.06 -10.99 17.33
C GLY A 116 11.72 -9.97 16.22
N ASN A 117 11.88 -10.32 14.95
CA ASN A 117 11.63 -9.40 13.83
C ASN A 117 10.17 -9.49 13.36
N LEU A 118 9.28 -9.05 14.24
CA LEU A 118 7.82 -9.17 14.13
C LEU A 118 7.21 -8.17 13.14
N THR A 119 7.90 -7.08 12.84
CA THR A 119 7.48 -6.03 11.90
C THR A 119 7.25 -6.59 10.50
N LYS A 120 8.13 -7.49 10.06
CA LYS A 120 8.03 -8.11 8.72
C LYS A 120 6.90 -9.16 8.65
N LEU A 121 6.54 -9.76 9.78
CA LEU A 121 5.52 -10.80 9.86
C LEU A 121 4.10 -10.21 9.91
N LEU A 122 3.93 -9.13 10.68
CA LEU A 122 2.62 -8.58 11.02
C LEU A 122 2.30 -7.27 10.30
N GLY A 123 3.25 -6.71 9.53
CA GLY A 123 3.05 -5.44 8.82
C GLY A 123 2.97 -4.19 9.71
N ILE A 124 3.14 -4.35 11.03
CA ILE A 124 3.02 -3.29 12.03
C ILE A 124 4.39 -2.87 12.59
N SER A 125 4.48 -1.65 13.12
CA SER A 125 5.74 -1.14 13.69
C SER A 125 6.07 -1.79 15.05
N GLN A 126 7.34 -1.72 15.47
CA GLN A 126 7.78 -2.25 16.77
C GLN A 126 7.09 -1.52 17.93
N GLU A 127 6.83 -0.23 17.79
CA GLU A 127 6.14 0.58 18.80
C GLU A 127 4.70 0.12 19.01
N VAL A 128 3.99 -0.25 17.94
CA VAL A 128 2.63 -0.80 18.04
C VAL A 128 2.64 -2.14 18.77
N LEU A 129 3.64 -2.99 18.52
CA LEU A 129 3.79 -4.26 19.22
C LEU A 129 4.03 -4.07 20.73
N ILE A 130 4.87 -3.11 21.10
CA ILE A 130 5.12 -2.73 22.50
C ILE A 130 3.82 -2.22 23.15
N TYR A 131 3.08 -1.35 22.45
CA TYR A 131 1.80 -0.83 22.94
C TYR A 131 0.76 -1.92 23.18
N LEU A 132 0.73 -2.95 22.32
CA LEU A 132 -0.19 -4.08 22.45
C LEU A 132 0.22 -5.10 23.53
N ASP A 133 1.29 -4.81 24.30
CA ASP A 133 1.92 -5.71 25.29
C ASP A 133 2.26 -7.09 24.73
N VAL A 134 2.61 -7.15 23.44
CA VAL A 134 3.01 -8.38 22.78
C VAL A 134 4.48 -8.65 23.11
N LYS A 135 4.71 -9.34 24.24
CA LYS A 135 6.07 -9.66 24.74
C LYS A 135 6.73 -10.81 23.98
N GLU A 136 5.93 -11.79 23.54
CA GLU A 136 6.38 -12.91 22.71
C GLU A 136 5.30 -13.26 21.68
N VAL A 137 5.71 -13.49 20.44
CA VAL A 137 4.84 -14.04 19.40
C VAL A 137 5.26 -15.48 19.15
N ASN A 138 4.32 -16.39 19.27
CA ASN A 138 4.45 -17.82 19.07
C ASN A 138 3.36 -18.26 18.08
N LYS A 139 3.53 -19.41 17.41
CA LYS A 139 2.51 -19.91 16.47
C LYS A 139 1.09 -20.00 17.07
N ASN A 140 1.00 -20.27 18.37
CA ASN A 140 -0.28 -20.43 19.08
C ASN A 140 -1.01 -19.10 19.37
N ASN A 141 -0.32 -17.96 19.43
CA ASN A 141 -0.93 -16.66 19.74
C ASN A 141 -0.98 -15.70 18.53
N LEU A 142 -0.39 -16.10 17.40
CA LEU A 142 -0.29 -15.27 16.20
C LEU A 142 -1.68 -14.88 15.66
N GLU A 143 -2.62 -15.82 15.67
CA GLU A 143 -3.96 -15.60 15.11
C GLU A 143 -4.80 -14.70 16.02
N ASP A 144 -4.67 -14.85 17.34
CA ASP A 144 -5.30 -13.96 18.32
C ASP A 144 -4.75 -12.52 18.22
N ILE A 145 -3.45 -12.38 17.94
CA ILE A 145 -2.82 -11.07 17.73
C ILE A 145 -3.32 -10.43 16.43
N LYS A 146 -3.42 -11.19 15.33
CA LYS A 146 -4.01 -10.69 14.08
C LYS A 146 -5.45 -10.25 14.26
N GLU A 147 -6.25 -11.01 15.01
CA GLU A 147 -7.63 -10.63 15.35
C GLU A 147 -7.69 -9.35 16.21
N LYS A 148 -6.78 -9.19 17.18
CA LYS A 148 -6.67 -7.92 17.93
C LYS A 148 -6.28 -6.74 17.04
N ILE A 149 -5.36 -6.94 16.09
CA ILE A 149 -4.97 -5.93 15.11
C ILE A 149 -6.16 -5.55 14.23
N ARG A 150 -6.91 -6.53 13.74
CA ARG A 150 -8.10 -6.30 12.91
C ARG A 150 -9.22 -5.56 13.64
N LYS A 151 -9.33 -5.71 14.96
CA LYS A 151 -10.27 -4.95 15.80
C LYS A 151 -9.86 -3.49 16.04
N LEU A 152 -8.62 -3.11 15.70
CA LEU A 152 -8.16 -1.71 15.75
C LEU A 152 -8.42 -0.95 14.44
N GLU A 153 -8.69 -1.67 13.34
CA GLU A 153 -9.10 -1.13 12.04
C GLU A 153 -10.60 -0.77 12.02
#